data_AF-A0A2X2YZ76-F1
#
_entry.id   AF-A0A2X2YZ76-F1
#
_cell.length_a   1.000
_cell.length_b   1.000
_cell.length_c   1.000
_cell.angle_alpha   90.00
_cell.angle_beta   90.00
_cell.angle_gamma   90.00
#
_symmetry.space_group_name_H-M   'P 1'
#
loop_
_entity.id
_entity.type
_entity.pdbx_description
1 polymer ?
#
loop_
_entity_poly.entity_id
_entity_poly.type
_entity_poly.pdbx_seq_one_letter_code
_entity_poly.pdbx_strand_id
1 'polypeptide(L)'
;MKTKKTPSPDTPKDGATSKKTSKNPATATAASENHLEFFAEGAHRKDGIEVGGGFSCSDLSMRRLLAMAAVSPEGSTDPVDVALKESLRYRFRHGAPNVDIPEKDFDPPRDRRYSLARISDMKRTKTGESKQTVIVRGDLESVMNVAQPKRAQRTLLRKNAQMAGSRGYRCLGVATATVDENGELTPFQMEGFVNVRPVGTGLQDGDLTPTTEDWVRLSVWSASLRFLHWLNVLLIVLLSITGYYIMDPFFGDTFFRGVEIGYLMGIMRFIHFTAAFTWMAIGAVRVFIAFVSKDRYLRWETFWPLKKKQDWKHLYETLGFYLFLRKEGPLYVAHNPLQQLTYTSIYVLGAFQMVIGLALYALPHRNENLFWQLMALPNDWFGIPQMRLIHAAIMFIFWAFVIAHIYLAFRADSLERHGGISAMISGGVWMRRTSKPVDAPEL
;
A
#
# COMPACT_ATOMS: atom_id res chain seq x y z
N MET A 1 37.40 -6.80 48.78
CA MET A 1 38.35 -7.92 48.98
C MET A 1 38.39 -8.75 47.69
N LYS A 2 39.58 -8.94 47.12
CA LYS A 2 39.87 -9.74 45.90
C LYS A 2 39.40 -11.20 46.13
N THR A 3 39.10 -12.06 45.15
CA THR A 3 39.93 -12.50 44.00
C THR A 3 39.12 -13.39 43.03
N LYS A 4 39.35 -13.18 41.73
CA LYS A 4 39.26 -14.17 40.62
C LYS A 4 40.23 -15.34 40.84
N LYS A 5 39.92 -16.54 40.33
CA LYS A 5 40.89 -17.44 39.64
C LYS A 5 40.20 -18.66 38.98
N THR A 6 40.26 -18.70 37.64
CA THR A 6 40.39 -19.88 36.77
C THR A 6 41.85 -20.43 36.86
N PRO A 7 42.35 -21.39 36.02
CA PRO A 7 41.78 -22.56 35.28
C PRO A 7 42.69 -23.84 35.32
N SER A 8 42.30 -24.88 34.54
CA SER A 8 43.16 -25.84 33.77
C SER A 8 43.80 -27.04 34.51
N PRO A 9 44.43 -28.05 33.85
CA PRO A 9 44.54 -28.39 32.40
C PRO A 9 44.53 -29.93 32.02
N ASP A 10 44.52 -30.20 30.70
CA ASP A 10 45.32 -31.17 29.89
C ASP A 10 45.38 -32.71 30.08
N THR A 11 44.82 -33.43 29.08
CA THR A 11 45.40 -34.49 28.18
C THR A 11 46.03 -35.82 28.74
N PRO A 12 46.55 -36.77 27.92
CA PRO A 12 45.95 -37.65 26.87
C PRO A 12 46.41 -39.15 27.02
N LYS A 13 46.28 -39.96 25.93
CA LYS A 13 46.91 -41.29 25.61
C LYS A 13 46.15 -42.54 26.06
N ASP A 14 46.18 -43.72 25.43
CA ASP A 14 46.67 -44.38 24.20
C ASP A 14 45.94 -45.76 24.26
N GLY A 15 45.47 -46.45 23.22
CA GLY A 15 46.24 -47.14 22.19
C GLY A 15 45.78 -48.62 22.06
N ALA A 16 46.06 -49.21 20.88
CA ALA A 16 46.10 -50.65 20.53
C ALA A 16 44.75 -51.42 20.46
N THR A 17 44.44 -52.33 19.53
CA THR A 17 45.14 -53.07 18.44
C THR A 17 44.02 -53.81 17.64
N SER A 18 44.10 -54.11 16.33
CA SER A 18 44.67 -55.36 15.82
C SER A 18 44.34 -55.62 14.33
N LYS A 19 45.39 -55.95 13.57
CA LYS A 19 45.55 -56.89 12.42
C LYS A 19 44.95 -56.65 11.01
N LYS A 20 45.91 -56.68 10.07
CA LYS A 20 45.89 -56.77 8.60
C LYS A 20 45.41 -58.13 8.06
N THR A 21 44.85 -58.13 6.84
CA THR A 21 45.29 -58.90 5.64
C THR A 21 44.42 -58.49 4.42
N SER A 22 44.96 -57.74 3.44
CA SER A 22 45.54 -58.20 2.16
C SER A 22 44.52 -58.69 1.11
N LYS A 23 44.25 -57.84 0.10
CA LYS A 23 44.31 -58.13 -1.36
C LYS A 23 43.82 -56.92 -2.17
N ASN A 24 44.57 -56.55 -3.20
CA ASN A 24 44.19 -55.68 -4.32
C ASN A 24 44.77 -56.36 -5.59
N PRO A 25 44.37 -56.04 -6.84
CA PRO A 25 43.24 -55.23 -7.30
C PRO A 25 42.41 -55.94 -8.41
N ALA A 26 41.17 -55.51 -8.65
CA ALA A 26 40.49 -55.79 -9.91
C ALA A 26 39.62 -54.59 -10.29
N THR A 27 40.01 -53.98 -11.40
CA THR A 27 39.35 -52.94 -12.18
C THR A 27 37.85 -53.21 -12.37
N ALA A 28 37.03 -52.32 -11.85
CA ALA A 28 35.68 -52.07 -12.34
C ALA A 28 35.47 -50.56 -12.38
N THR A 29 35.38 -50.03 -13.59
CA THR A 29 34.93 -48.68 -13.93
C THR A 29 33.55 -48.43 -13.32
N ALA A 30 33.50 -47.80 -12.16
CA ALA A 30 32.28 -47.25 -11.58
C ALA A 30 32.07 -45.85 -12.14
N ALA A 31 30.87 -45.61 -12.65
CA ALA A 31 30.40 -44.37 -13.22
C ALA A 31 30.81 -43.15 -12.38
N SER A 32 31.24 -42.08 -13.06
CA SER A 32 31.40 -40.78 -12.41
C SER A 32 30.03 -40.33 -11.91
N GLU A 33 29.76 -40.56 -10.63
CA GLU A 33 28.69 -39.87 -9.93
C GLU A 33 28.94 -38.37 -10.13
N ASN A 34 28.00 -37.69 -10.80
CA ASN A 34 28.02 -36.25 -10.97
C ASN A 34 27.88 -35.61 -9.59
N HIS A 35 28.99 -35.51 -8.88
CA HIS A 35 29.10 -34.75 -7.66
C HIS A 35 29.01 -33.27 -8.05
N LEU A 36 27.79 -32.74 -8.04
CA LEU A 36 27.55 -31.30 -8.11
C LEU A 36 28.08 -30.71 -6.81
N GLU A 37 29.27 -30.10 -6.87
CA GLU A 37 29.75 -29.22 -5.81
C GLU A 37 28.78 -28.04 -5.70
N PHE A 38 27.85 -28.16 -4.76
CA PHE A 38 26.98 -27.07 -4.34
C PHE A 38 27.86 -26.07 -3.58
N PHE A 39 28.31 -25.03 -4.28
CA PHE A 39 29.02 -23.87 -3.77
C PHE A 39 30.49 -24.11 -3.42
N ALA A 40 31.36 -24.03 -4.43
CA ALA A 40 32.73 -23.63 -4.17
C ALA A 40 32.71 -22.18 -3.61
N GLU A 41 32.95 -22.04 -2.31
CA GLU A 41 33.19 -20.73 -1.67
C GLU A 41 34.30 -20.03 -2.44
N GLY A 42 33.96 -18.92 -3.12
CA GLY A 42 34.92 -18.17 -3.93
C GLY A 42 34.98 -18.53 -5.42
N ALA A 43 34.03 -19.29 -5.96
CA ALA A 43 33.87 -19.42 -7.42
C ALA A 43 33.75 -18.02 -8.05
N HIS A 44 34.85 -17.59 -8.67
CA HIS A 44 35.12 -16.25 -9.15
C HIS A 44 33.87 -15.48 -9.62
N ARG A 45 33.60 -14.33 -8.97
CA ARG A 45 32.77 -13.28 -9.55
C ARG A 45 33.32 -13.00 -10.94
N LYS A 46 32.58 -13.39 -11.99
CA LYS A 46 32.97 -13.05 -13.35
C LYS A 46 32.76 -11.57 -13.53
N ASP A 47 33.84 -10.82 -13.69
CA ASP A 47 33.78 -9.45 -14.19
C ASP A 47 33.11 -9.47 -15.56
N GLY A 48 32.02 -8.72 -15.69
CA GLY A 48 31.21 -8.75 -16.91
C GLY A 48 30.00 -7.82 -16.82
N ILE A 49 29.24 -7.74 -17.91
CA ILE A 49 27.97 -7.02 -17.96
C ILE A 49 26.84 -8.04 -18.00
N GLU A 50 25.87 -7.88 -17.11
CA GLU A 50 24.63 -8.62 -17.09
C GLU A 50 23.56 -7.87 -17.89
N VAL A 51 22.92 -8.57 -18.83
CA VAL A 51 21.79 -8.07 -19.59
C VAL A 51 20.50 -8.58 -18.98
N GLY A 52 19.75 -7.66 -18.38
CA GLY A 52 18.49 -7.94 -17.71
C GLY A 52 17.29 -7.99 -18.66
N GLY A 53 16.10 -7.75 -18.10
CA GLY A 53 14.89 -7.49 -18.88
C GLY A 53 14.96 -6.17 -19.65
N GLY A 54 13.81 -5.69 -20.08
CA GLY A 54 13.69 -4.39 -20.73
C GLY A 54 12.24 -3.96 -20.76
N PHE A 55 11.98 -2.84 -21.43
CA PHE A 55 10.63 -2.37 -21.69
C PHE A 55 10.51 -2.02 -23.18
N SER A 56 9.53 -2.61 -23.85
CA SER A 56 9.18 -2.26 -25.23
C SER A 56 7.98 -1.32 -25.21
N CYS A 57 8.09 -0.19 -25.90
CA CYS A 57 7.00 0.78 -26.05
C CYS A 57 6.33 0.74 -27.43
N SER A 58 6.83 -0.08 -28.35
CA SER A 58 6.24 -0.37 -29.64
C SER A 58 5.67 -1.79 -29.69
N ASP A 59 5.18 -2.19 -30.86
CA ASP A 59 4.69 -3.53 -31.18
C ASP A 59 5.81 -4.60 -31.25
N LEU A 60 7.06 -4.21 -30.97
CA LEU A 60 8.21 -5.12 -30.94
C LEU A 60 8.23 -6.01 -29.71
N SER A 61 8.49 -7.30 -29.94
CA SER A 61 8.79 -8.24 -28.86
C SER A 61 10.13 -7.91 -28.20
N MET A 62 10.27 -8.23 -26.91
CA MET A 62 11.51 -8.05 -26.15
C MET A 62 12.73 -8.73 -26.81
N ARG A 63 12.51 -9.89 -27.45
CA ARG A 63 13.54 -10.62 -28.20
C ARG A 63 14.04 -9.82 -29.40
N ARG A 64 13.14 -9.10 -30.08
CA ARG A 64 13.49 -8.28 -31.24
C ARG A 64 14.13 -6.96 -30.83
N LEU A 65 13.65 -6.35 -29.75
CA LEU A 65 14.29 -5.20 -29.13
C LEU A 65 15.74 -5.53 -28.70
N LEU A 66 15.96 -6.71 -28.10
CA LEU A 66 17.30 -7.19 -27.77
C LEU A 66 18.17 -7.39 -29.03
N ALA A 67 17.60 -7.95 -30.10
CA ALA A 67 18.32 -8.08 -31.37
C ALA A 67 18.74 -6.73 -31.96
N MET A 68 17.87 -5.72 -31.90
CA MET A 68 18.19 -4.36 -32.32
C MET A 68 19.27 -3.73 -31.42
N ALA A 69 19.20 -3.94 -30.11
CA ALA A 69 20.22 -3.47 -29.17
C ALA A 69 21.60 -4.10 -29.42
N ALA A 70 21.63 -5.38 -29.81
CA ALA A 70 22.85 -6.17 -30.02
C ALA A 70 23.57 -5.88 -31.35
N VAL A 71 22.97 -5.08 -32.26
CA VAL A 71 23.59 -4.73 -33.54
C VAL A 71 24.87 -3.93 -33.30
N SER A 72 25.99 -4.48 -33.76
CA SER A 72 27.33 -3.94 -33.52
C SER A 72 28.33 -4.51 -34.53
N PRO A 73 29.51 -3.88 -34.69
CA PRO A 73 30.54 -4.35 -35.61
C PRO A 73 30.92 -5.81 -35.39
N GLU A 74 31.27 -6.50 -36.47
CA GLU A 74 31.87 -7.82 -36.41
C GLU A 74 33.17 -7.76 -35.59
N GLY A 75 33.28 -8.59 -34.54
CA GLY A 75 34.45 -8.56 -33.65
C GLY A 75 34.51 -7.42 -32.63
N SER A 76 33.41 -6.67 -32.38
CA SER A 76 33.36 -5.64 -31.33
C SER A 76 33.84 -6.17 -29.97
N THR A 77 34.75 -5.42 -29.33
CA THR A 77 35.33 -5.70 -28.01
C THR A 77 34.64 -4.95 -26.87
N ASP A 78 33.59 -4.17 -27.17
CA ASP A 78 32.81 -3.46 -26.15
C ASP A 78 32.13 -4.48 -25.20
N PRO A 79 32.34 -4.40 -23.87
CA PRO A 79 31.71 -5.28 -22.91
C PRO A 79 30.17 -5.33 -23.02
N VAL A 80 29.53 -4.23 -23.42
CA VAL A 80 28.06 -4.16 -23.60
C VAL A 80 27.65 -4.98 -24.83
N ASP A 81 28.41 -4.89 -25.93
CA ASP A 81 28.12 -5.61 -27.17
C ASP A 81 28.27 -7.11 -26.98
N VAL A 82 29.36 -7.52 -26.33
CA VAL A 82 29.63 -8.92 -26.00
C VAL A 82 28.49 -9.49 -25.15
N ALA A 83 28.08 -8.77 -24.09
CA ALA A 83 27.01 -9.21 -23.21
C ALA A 83 25.63 -9.27 -23.91
N LEU A 84 25.32 -8.33 -24.80
CA LEU A 84 24.08 -8.34 -25.58
C LEU A 84 24.05 -9.50 -26.58
N LYS A 85 25.15 -9.77 -27.28
CA LYS A 85 25.27 -10.92 -28.21
C LYS A 85 25.16 -12.26 -27.45
N GLU A 86 25.79 -12.37 -26.28
CA GLU A 86 25.70 -13.56 -25.44
C GLU A 86 24.27 -13.79 -24.93
N SER A 87 23.62 -12.74 -24.41
CA SER A 87 22.22 -12.80 -23.99
C SER A 87 21.29 -13.16 -25.15
N LEU A 88 21.60 -12.72 -26.37
CA LEU A 88 20.83 -13.05 -27.56
C LEU A 88 20.98 -14.54 -27.92
N ARG A 89 22.20 -15.09 -27.92
CA ARG A 89 22.45 -16.53 -28.12
C ARG A 89 21.70 -17.39 -27.10
N TYR A 90 21.70 -16.99 -25.83
CA TYR A 90 20.98 -17.72 -24.78
C TYR A 90 19.46 -17.71 -24.96
N ARG A 91 18.88 -16.56 -25.38
CA ARG A 91 17.43 -16.41 -25.57
C ARG A 91 16.92 -16.99 -26.90
N PHE A 92 17.78 -17.18 -27.88
CA PHE A 92 17.48 -17.77 -29.18
C PHE A 92 18.13 -19.16 -29.34
N ARG A 93 17.61 -20.16 -28.61
CA ARG A 93 18.12 -21.56 -28.63
C ARG A 93 18.16 -22.23 -30.01
N HIS A 94 17.42 -21.73 -30.99
CA HIS A 94 17.27 -22.34 -32.33
C HIS A 94 17.85 -21.49 -33.48
N GLY A 95 18.74 -20.54 -33.18
CA GLY A 95 19.37 -19.67 -34.18
C GLY A 95 19.11 -18.21 -33.87
N ALA A 96 20.17 -17.52 -33.46
CA ALA A 96 20.19 -16.08 -33.26
C ALA A 96 20.12 -15.35 -34.62
N PRO A 97 19.35 -14.25 -34.75
CA PRO A 97 19.45 -13.39 -35.93
C PRO A 97 20.89 -12.85 -36.06
N ASN A 98 21.38 -12.73 -37.29
CA ASN A 98 22.67 -12.09 -37.53
C ASN A 98 22.55 -10.59 -37.19
N VAL A 99 23.35 -10.15 -36.23
CA VAL A 99 23.40 -8.77 -35.73
C VAL A 99 24.76 -8.12 -36.01
N ASP A 100 25.66 -8.83 -36.69
CA ASP A 100 26.98 -8.35 -37.06
C ASP A 100 26.86 -7.47 -38.31
N ILE A 101 27.45 -6.27 -38.24
CA ILE A 101 27.48 -5.32 -39.34
C ILE A 101 28.93 -4.96 -39.70
N PRO A 102 29.21 -4.58 -40.96
CA PRO A 102 30.50 -4.03 -41.35
C PRO A 102 30.83 -2.74 -40.57
N GLU A 103 32.11 -2.49 -40.26
CA GLU A 103 32.52 -1.29 -39.53
C GLU A 103 32.08 0.03 -40.19
N LYS A 104 32.00 0.07 -41.53
CA LYS A 104 31.50 1.22 -42.29
C LYS A 104 30.04 1.61 -41.99
N ASP A 105 29.26 0.65 -41.51
CA ASP A 105 27.83 0.81 -41.22
C ASP A 105 27.57 1.11 -39.73
N PHE A 106 28.63 1.29 -38.94
CA PHE A 106 28.57 1.64 -37.52
C PHE A 106 29.24 2.98 -37.24
N ASP A 107 28.53 3.86 -36.53
CA ASP A 107 29.03 5.16 -36.10
C ASP A 107 29.06 5.24 -34.56
N PRO A 108 30.26 5.12 -33.94
CA PRO A 108 30.41 5.04 -32.49
C PRO A 108 30.05 6.35 -31.77
N PRO A 109 29.77 6.30 -30.47
CA PRO A 109 29.49 7.49 -29.68
C PRO A 109 30.76 8.32 -29.47
N ARG A 110 30.94 9.40 -30.24
CA ARG A 110 32.05 10.37 -30.08
C ARG A 110 31.62 11.56 -29.22
N ASP A 111 30.85 12.49 -29.79
CA ASP A 111 30.34 13.69 -29.10
C ASP A 111 28.93 13.54 -28.55
N ARG A 112 28.40 12.31 -28.58
CA ARG A 112 27.01 11.98 -28.23
C ARG A 112 26.98 10.69 -27.41
N ARG A 113 25.95 10.53 -26.57
CA ARG A 113 25.77 9.32 -25.73
C ARG A 113 25.01 8.20 -26.42
N TYR A 114 25.04 8.15 -27.75
CA TYR A 114 24.40 7.10 -28.55
C TYR A 114 25.23 6.74 -29.79
N SER A 115 25.19 5.47 -30.20
CA SER A 115 25.75 4.97 -31.46
C SER A 115 24.66 4.82 -32.52
N LEU A 116 25.04 4.91 -33.78
CA LEU A 116 24.18 4.57 -34.91
C LEU A 116 24.69 3.29 -35.57
N ALA A 117 23.77 2.41 -35.95
CA ALA A 117 24.06 1.18 -36.66
C ALA A 117 23.10 1.04 -37.83
N ARG A 118 23.62 0.79 -39.03
CA ARG A 118 22.82 0.54 -40.23
C ARG A 118 22.80 -0.95 -40.54
N ILE A 119 21.62 -1.51 -40.75
CA ILE A 119 21.45 -2.94 -41.05
C ILE A 119 20.39 -3.14 -42.14
N SER A 120 20.77 -3.90 -43.16
CA SER A 120 20.01 -4.02 -44.41
C SER A 120 18.89 -5.07 -44.36
N ASP A 121 19.02 -6.09 -43.50
CA ASP A 121 18.10 -7.24 -43.44
C ASP A 121 17.38 -7.39 -42.08
N MET A 122 16.88 -6.27 -41.54
CA MET A 122 16.10 -6.30 -40.29
C MET A 122 14.60 -6.25 -40.55
N LYS A 123 13.93 -7.38 -40.29
CA LYS A 123 12.46 -7.47 -40.19
C LYS A 123 11.93 -6.89 -38.88
N ARG A 124 11.00 -5.93 -38.84
CA ARG A 124 10.44 -5.49 -37.54
C ARG A 124 9.56 -6.55 -36.89
N THR A 125 8.80 -7.30 -37.69
CA THR A 125 7.90 -8.38 -37.23
C THR A 125 8.22 -9.71 -37.94
N LYS A 126 7.71 -10.84 -37.44
CA LYS A 126 7.96 -12.18 -38.03
C LYS A 126 7.54 -12.27 -39.50
N THR A 127 6.48 -11.55 -39.88
CA THR A 127 5.87 -11.53 -41.20
C THR A 127 6.15 -10.24 -41.98
N GLY A 128 6.94 -9.33 -41.43
CA GLY A 128 7.22 -8.04 -42.05
C GLY A 128 8.32 -8.11 -43.12
N GLU A 129 8.31 -7.13 -44.02
CA GLU A 129 9.37 -6.90 -45.00
C GLU A 129 10.70 -6.56 -44.30
N SER A 130 11.80 -7.06 -44.87
CA SER A 130 13.14 -6.61 -44.51
C SER A 130 13.35 -5.23 -45.12
N LYS A 131 13.60 -4.23 -44.27
CA LYS A 131 13.89 -2.86 -44.70
C LYS A 131 15.26 -2.45 -44.17
N GLN A 132 15.94 -1.60 -44.93
CA GLN A 132 17.17 -0.97 -44.46
C GLN A 132 16.82 -0.06 -43.27
N THR A 133 17.32 -0.45 -42.09
CA THR A 133 16.97 0.16 -40.82
C THR A 133 18.21 0.76 -40.19
N VAL A 134 18.10 2.01 -39.74
CA VAL A 134 19.08 2.66 -38.89
C VAL A 134 18.62 2.57 -37.45
N ILE A 135 19.49 2.06 -36.59
CA ILE A 135 19.23 1.83 -35.18
C ILE A 135 20.07 2.82 -34.38
N VAL A 136 19.40 3.59 -33.52
CA VAL A 136 20.02 4.41 -32.49
C VAL A 136 20.00 3.60 -31.21
N ARG A 137 21.17 3.40 -30.58
CA ARG A 137 21.26 2.78 -29.24
C ARG A 137 22.17 3.58 -28.33
N GLY A 138 21.82 3.71 -27.05
CA GLY A 138 22.62 4.49 -26.12
C GLY A 138 21.91 4.85 -24.81
N ASP A 139 22.33 5.95 -24.20
CA ASP A 139 21.68 6.49 -23.00
C ASP A 139 20.21 6.83 -23.27
N LEU A 140 19.30 6.35 -22.40
CA LEU A 140 17.86 6.43 -22.63
C LEU A 140 17.36 7.86 -22.90
N GLU A 141 17.79 8.86 -22.13
CA GLU A 141 17.34 10.25 -22.34
C GLU A 141 17.87 10.81 -23.66
N SER A 142 19.11 10.46 -24.03
CA SER A 142 19.71 10.86 -25.31
C SER A 142 18.94 10.26 -26.50
N VAL A 143 18.60 8.97 -26.43
CA VAL A 143 17.78 8.30 -27.46
C VAL A 143 16.36 8.87 -27.52
N MET A 144 15.75 9.19 -26.38
CA MET A 144 14.43 9.82 -26.33
C MET A 144 14.43 11.24 -26.91
N ASN A 145 15.53 11.97 -26.83
CA ASN A 145 15.65 13.29 -27.46
C ASN A 145 15.77 13.20 -28.98
N VAL A 146 16.37 12.11 -29.50
CA VAL A 146 16.42 11.82 -30.95
C VAL A 146 15.06 11.37 -31.47
N ALA A 147 14.39 10.44 -30.77
CA ALA A 147 13.12 9.85 -31.21
C ALA A 147 11.88 10.72 -30.94
N GLN A 148 12.02 11.75 -30.09
CA GLN A 148 10.93 12.68 -29.70
C GLN A 148 9.56 11.99 -29.48
N PRO A 149 9.46 10.95 -28.63
CA PRO A 149 8.22 10.20 -28.46
C PRO A 149 7.12 11.06 -27.83
N LYS A 150 5.86 10.67 -28.06
CA LYS A 150 4.69 11.35 -27.48
C LYS A 150 4.80 11.42 -25.94
N ARG A 151 4.25 12.47 -25.33
CA ARG A 151 4.30 12.71 -23.87
C ARG A 151 3.89 11.49 -23.04
N ALA A 152 2.84 10.76 -23.46
CA ALA A 152 2.39 9.54 -22.78
C ALA A 152 3.46 8.43 -22.77
N GLN A 153 4.08 8.16 -23.92
CA GLN A 153 5.17 7.18 -24.06
C GLN A 153 6.40 7.61 -23.27
N ARG A 154 6.75 8.91 -23.30
CA ARG A 154 7.86 9.48 -22.50
C ARG A 154 7.67 9.25 -21.00
N THR A 155 6.46 9.46 -20.47
CA THR A 155 6.13 9.18 -19.07
C THR A 155 6.27 7.69 -18.73
N LEU A 156 5.77 6.80 -19.59
CA LEU A 156 5.87 5.35 -19.39
C LEU A 156 7.32 4.87 -19.40
N LEU A 157 8.13 5.34 -20.35
CA LEU A 157 9.56 5.01 -20.44
C LEU A 157 10.30 5.43 -19.18
N ARG A 158 10.12 6.68 -18.71
CA ARG A 158 10.75 7.18 -17.49
C ARG A 158 10.34 6.41 -16.25
N LYS A 159 9.05 6.08 -16.10
CA LYS A 159 8.55 5.30 -14.97
C LYS A 159 9.19 3.91 -14.92
N ASN A 160 9.24 3.21 -16.06
CA ASN A 160 9.85 1.89 -16.12
C ASN A 160 11.38 1.95 -15.96
N ALA A 161 12.03 2.98 -16.50
CA ALA A 161 13.46 3.19 -16.35
C ALA A 161 13.85 3.50 -14.89
N GLN A 162 13.04 4.28 -14.17
CA GLN A 162 13.23 4.52 -12.74
C GLN A 162 13.12 3.22 -11.93
N MET A 163 12.17 2.35 -12.26
CA MET A 163 12.02 1.03 -11.64
C MET A 163 13.18 0.07 -11.96
N ALA A 164 13.78 0.20 -13.15
CA ALA A 164 14.99 -0.54 -13.50
C ALA A 164 16.21 0.03 -12.75
N GLY A 165 16.33 1.35 -12.67
CA GLY A 165 17.38 2.06 -11.94
C GLY A 165 17.39 1.75 -10.44
N SER A 166 16.23 1.62 -9.80
CA SER A 166 16.14 1.22 -8.40
C SER A 166 16.65 -0.20 -8.12
N ARG A 167 16.80 -1.03 -9.16
CA ARG A 167 17.39 -2.37 -9.09
C ARG A 167 18.86 -2.40 -9.54
N GLY A 168 19.48 -1.23 -9.72
CA GLY A 168 20.86 -1.06 -10.16
C GLY A 168 21.07 -1.19 -11.67
N TYR A 169 20.02 -1.19 -12.49
CA TYR A 169 20.16 -1.27 -13.95
C TYR A 169 20.30 0.11 -14.60
N ARG A 170 21.15 0.19 -15.62
CA ARG A 170 21.14 1.29 -16.59
C ARG A 170 20.32 0.88 -17.80
N CYS A 171 19.48 1.80 -18.28
CA CYS A 171 18.60 1.56 -19.42
C CYS A 171 19.30 1.96 -20.71
N LEU A 172 19.64 0.98 -21.56
CA LEU A 172 20.13 1.19 -22.92
C LEU A 172 18.91 1.41 -23.83
N GLY A 173 18.63 2.67 -24.18
CA GLY A 173 17.54 3.03 -25.08
C GLY A 173 17.81 2.57 -26.51
N VAL A 174 16.74 2.21 -27.22
CA VAL A 174 16.77 1.80 -28.63
C VAL A 174 15.66 2.51 -29.40
N ALA A 175 16.02 3.14 -30.50
CA ALA A 175 15.09 3.73 -31.46
C ALA A 175 15.49 3.32 -32.88
N THR A 176 14.52 3.27 -33.80
CA THR A 176 14.78 2.89 -35.19
C THR A 176 14.20 3.88 -36.18
N ALA A 177 14.83 3.99 -37.34
CA ALA A 177 14.33 4.70 -38.51
C ALA A 177 14.54 3.79 -39.73
N THR A 178 13.56 3.74 -40.62
CA THR A 178 13.72 3.09 -41.93
C THR A 178 14.21 4.10 -42.96
N VAL A 179 15.02 3.63 -43.91
CA VAL A 179 15.39 4.40 -45.10
C VAL A 179 14.31 4.17 -46.16
N ASP A 180 13.79 5.25 -46.74
CA ASP A 180 12.80 5.18 -47.82
C ASP A 180 13.44 4.86 -49.18
N GLU A 181 12.61 4.70 -50.22
CA GLU A 181 13.08 4.40 -51.59
C GLU A 181 13.95 5.53 -52.20
N ASN A 182 13.86 6.74 -51.64
CA ASN A 182 14.62 7.92 -52.07
C ASN A 182 15.95 8.08 -51.31
N GLY A 183 16.24 7.20 -50.34
CA GLY A 183 17.45 7.27 -49.50
C GLY A 183 17.33 8.23 -48.30
N GLU A 184 16.15 8.78 -48.04
CA GLU A 184 15.88 9.64 -46.89
C GLU A 184 15.47 8.84 -45.64
N LEU A 185 15.82 9.38 -44.48
CA LEU A 185 15.54 8.75 -43.19
C LEU A 185 14.16 9.16 -42.69
N THR A 186 13.32 8.18 -42.41
CA THR A 186 12.06 8.41 -41.67
C THR A 186 12.34 8.89 -40.24
N PRO A 187 11.37 9.59 -39.59
CA PRO A 187 11.52 9.99 -38.20
C PRO A 187 11.77 8.80 -37.27
N PHE A 188 12.71 8.97 -36.34
CA PHE A 188 13.06 7.92 -35.38
C PHE A 188 11.86 7.54 -34.49
N GLN A 189 11.54 6.26 -34.47
CA GLN A 189 10.53 5.68 -33.59
C GLN A 189 11.21 5.08 -32.37
N MET A 190 10.73 5.46 -31.18
CA MET A 190 11.21 4.88 -29.92
C MET A 190 10.68 3.46 -29.76
N GLU A 191 11.57 2.47 -29.70
CA GLU A 191 11.17 1.07 -29.57
C GLU A 191 11.16 0.61 -28.12
N GLY A 192 12.09 1.10 -27.30
CA GLY A 192 12.16 0.73 -25.90
C GLY A 192 13.55 0.85 -25.31
N PHE A 193 13.80 0.11 -24.24
CA PHE A 193 15.15 -0.03 -23.68
C PHE A 193 15.43 -1.45 -23.17
N VAL A 194 16.71 -1.79 -23.15
CA VAL A 194 17.24 -3.02 -22.56
C VAL A 194 18.05 -2.66 -21.32
N ASN A 195 17.90 -3.41 -20.24
CA ASN A 195 18.61 -3.17 -19.00
C ASN A 195 19.98 -3.82 -19.03
N VAL A 196 21.01 -3.04 -18.71
CA VAL A 196 22.39 -3.51 -18.55
C VAL A 196 22.95 -3.07 -17.20
N ARG A 197 23.74 -3.92 -16.55
CA ARG A 197 24.48 -3.58 -15.33
C ARG A 197 25.78 -4.38 -15.24
N PRO A 198 26.81 -3.90 -14.53
CA PRO A 198 27.93 -4.76 -14.16
C PRO A 198 27.46 -5.95 -13.32
N VAL A 199 28.04 -7.12 -13.54
CA VAL A 199 27.75 -8.32 -12.75
C VAL A 199 28.10 -8.04 -11.28
N GLY A 200 27.16 -8.35 -10.39
CA GLY A 200 27.35 -8.16 -8.96
C GLY A 200 27.02 -6.76 -8.42
N THR A 201 26.53 -5.82 -9.24
CA THR A 201 26.03 -4.51 -8.76
C THR A 201 24.51 -4.47 -8.60
N GLY A 202 23.86 -5.64 -8.56
CA GLY A 202 22.45 -5.76 -8.21
C GLY A 202 22.21 -5.76 -6.70
N LEU A 203 20.95 -5.66 -6.30
CA LEU A 203 20.52 -5.89 -4.91
C LEU A 203 21.00 -7.28 -4.46
N GLN A 204 21.98 -7.34 -3.54
CA GLN A 204 22.53 -8.58 -2.96
C GLN A 204 22.15 -8.68 -1.50
N ASP A 205 21.70 -9.86 -1.07
CA ASP A 205 21.52 -10.40 0.30
C ASP A 205 21.04 -9.42 1.40
N GLY A 206 21.81 -8.37 1.72
CA GLY A 206 21.48 -7.32 2.69
C GLY A 206 20.85 -6.03 2.11
N ASP A 207 20.97 -5.78 0.80
CA ASP A 207 20.43 -4.60 0.10
C ASP A 207 18.92 -4.73 -0.20
N LEU A 208 18.31 -5.86 0.20
CA LEU A 208 16.87 -6.01 0.37
C LEU A 208 16.33 -5.25 1.59
N THR A 209 17.13 -4.36 2.21
CA THR A 209 16.59 -3.37 3.14
C THR A 209 15.40 -2.71 2.47
N PRO A 210 14.20 -2.78 3.08
CA PRO A 210 13.01 -2.27 2.46
C PRO A 210 13.26 -0.81 2.09
N THR A 211 13.08 -0.49 0.81
CA THR A 211 13.37 0.85 0.31
C THR A 211 12.48 1.84 1.05
N THR A 212 12.89 3.10 1.17
CA THR A 212 12.08 4.17 1.79
C THR A 212 10.70 4.38 1.13
N GLU A 213 10.48 3.74 -0.04
CA GLU A 213 9.25 3.74 -0.82
C GLU A 213 8.31 2.55 -0.49
N ASP A 214 8.75 1.59 0.33
CA ASP A 214 7.97 0.39 0.62
C ASP A 214 6.76 0.72 1.49
N TRP A 215 5.60 0.22 1.06
CA TRP A 215 4.35 0.35 1.78
C TRP A 215 4.14 -0.85 2.70
N VAL A 216 3.91 -0.57 3.99
CA VAL A 216 3.51 -1.57 4.97
C VAL A 216 2.03 -1.40 5.26
N ARG A 217 1.30 -2.51 5.21
CA ARG A 217 -0.08 -2.58 5.67
C ARG A 217 -0.09 -2.81 7.18
N LEU A 218 -0.58 -1.83 7.92
CA LEU A 218 -0.88 -1.96 9.34
C LEU A 218 -2.34 -2.34 9.53
N SER A 219 -2.58 -3.44 10.25
CA SER A 219 -3.94 -3.80 10.67
C SER A 219 -4.31 -3.02 11.94
N VAL A 220 -4.93 -1.86 11.75
CA VAL A 220 -5.28 -0.94 12.84
C VAL A 220 -6.66 -1.27 13.42
N TRP A 221 -7.62 -1.65 12.56
CA TRP A 221 -9.01 -1.84 12.97
C TRP A 221 -9.45 -3.30 12.86
N SER A 222 -9.74 -3.92 14.01
CA SER A 222 -10.29 -5.27 14.06
C SER A 222 -11.65 -5.37 13.36
N ALA A 223 -11.99 -6.56 12.87
CA ALA A 223 -13.28 -6.80 12.21
C ALA A 223 -14.47 -6.48 13.12
N SER A 224 -14.37 -6.85 14.40
CA SER A 224 -15.40 -6.58 15.40
C SER A 224 -15.63 -5.08 15.60
N LEU A 225 -14.57 -4.27 15.64
CA LEU A 225 -14.69 -2.82 15.82
C LEU A 225 -15.37 -2.17 14.61
N ARG A 226 -15.01 -2.60 13.39
CA ARG A 226 -15.65 -2.14 12.15
C ARG A 226 -17.14 -2.50 12.11
N PHE A 227 -17.50 -3.73 12.46
CA PHE A 227 -18.89 -4.15 12.53
C PHE A 227 -19.69 -3.29 13.52
N LEU A 228 -19.17 -3.09 14.74
CA LEU A 228 -19.80 -2.23 15.73
C LEU A 228 -19.94 -0.78 15.25
N HIS A 229 -18.94 -0.25 14.54
CA HIS A 229 -19.01 1.10 13.98
C HIS A 229 -20.16 1.23 12.96
N TRP A 230 -20.20 0.37 11.94
CA TRP A 230 -21.23 0.42 10.91
C TRP A 230 -22.63 0.13 11.45
N LEU A 231 -22.74 -0.75 12.44
CA LEU A 231 -24.00 -1.00 13.13
C LEU A 231 -24.48 0.24 13.91
N ASN A 232 -23.57 0.97 14.58
CA ASN A 232 -23.90 2.25 15.22
C ASN A 232 -24.35 3.30 14.19
N VAL A 233 -23.67 3.40 13.04
CA VAL A 233 -24.07 4.32 11.97
C VAL A 233 -25.50 4.03 11.50
N LEU A 234 -25.81 2.76 11.21
CA LEU A 234 -27.14 2.33 10.79
C LEU A 234 -28.22 2.71 11.84
N LEU A 235 -27.94 2.42 13.12
CA LEU A 235 -28.89 2.69 14.20
C LEU A 235 -29.09 4.18 14.44
N ILE A 236 -28.03 4.98 14.43
CA ILE A 236 -28.12 6.45 14.61
C ILE A 236 -28.93 7.07 13.47
N VAL A 237 -28.73 6.64 12.22
CA VAL A 237 -29.51 7.11 11.07
C VAL A 237 -30.98 6.75 11.23
N LEU A 238 -31.28 5.50 11.55
CA LEU A 238 -32.65 5.03 11.70
C LEU A 238 -33.37 5.69 12.89
N LEU A 239 -32.70 5.84 14.02
CA LEU A 239 -33.20 6.58 15.19
C LEU A 239 -33.42 8.05 14.89
N SER A 240 -32.54 8.68 14.10
CA SER A 240 -32.68 10.08 13.70
C SER A 240 -33.88 10.30 12.78
N ILE A 241 -34.05 9.46 11.76
CA ILE A 241 -35.17 9.59 10.80
C ILE A 241 -36.50 9.38 11.53
N THR A 242 -36.60 8.30 12.31
CA THR A 242 -37.82 7.99 13.06
C THR A 242 -38.08 8.99 14.18
N GLY A 243 -37.04 9.45 14.89
CA GLY A 243 -37.14 10.44 15.96
C GLY A 243 -37.57 11.81 15.45
N TYR A 244 -37.02 12.26 14.32
CA TYR A 244 -37.46 13.49 13.66
C TYR A 244 -38.93 13.40 13.25
N TYR A 245 -39.36 12.28 12.66
CA TYR A 245 -40.77 12.07 12.32
C TYR A 245 -41.69 12.07 13.55
N ILE A 246 -41.24 11.51 14.68
CA ILE A 246 -42.00 11.50 15.94
C ILE A 246 -42.15 12.92 16.50
N MET A 247 -41.15 13.77 16.31
CA MET A 247 -41.14 15.17 16.76
C MET A 247 -42.00 16.05 15.84
N ASP A 248 -41.84 15.92 14.53
CA ASP A 248 -42.56 16.68 13.51
C ASP A 248 -43.06 15.75 12.38
N PRO A 249 -44.33 15.30 12.45
CA PRO A 249 -44.91 14.37 11.48
C PRO A 249 -45.12 15.01 10.09
N PHE A 250 -44.09 14.98 9.25
CA PHE A 250 -44.12 15.60 7.92
C PHE A 250 -45.01 14.88 6.88
N PHE A 251 -45.41 13.62 7.14
CA PHE A 251 -46.43 12.90 6.35
C PHE A 251 -47.83 12.97 6.99
N GLY A 252 -48.15 14.11 7.61
CA GLY A 252 -49.43 14.32 8.28
C GLY A 252 -50.62 14.59 7.35
N ASP A 253 -51.74 14.96 7.96
CA ASP A 253 -53.04 15.22 7.33
C ASP A 253 -52.97 16.21 6.15
N THR A 254 -52.04 17.17 6.21
CA THR A 254 -51.81 18.20 5.18
C THR A 254 -51.21 17.66 3.89
N PHE A 255 -50.44 16.56 3.95
CA PHE A 255 -49.85 15.92 2.77
C PHE A 255 -50.83 14.97 2.09
N PHE A 256 -51.60 14.22 2.88
CA PHE A 256 -52.51 13.18 2.38
C PHE A 256 -53.92 13.65 2.00
N ARG A 257 -54.26 14.93 2.22
CA ARG A 257 -55.50 15.58 1.74
C ARG A 257 -56.77 14.72 1.94
N GLY A 258 -56.90 14.09 3.11
CA GLY A 258 -58.07 13.25 3.44
C GLY A 258 -57.95 11.75 3.18
N VAL A 259 -56.74 11.22 2.91
CA VAL A 259 -56.48 9.76 2.93
C VAL A 259 -56.09 9.31 4.34
N GLU A 260 -56.72 8.25 4.86
CA GLU A 260 -56.40 7.67 6.17
C GLU A 260 -54.92 7.25 6.26
N ILE A 261 -54.20 7.82 7.22
CA ILE A 261 -52.74 7.67 7.39
C ILE A 261 -52.37 6.28 7.97
N GLY A 262 -53.36 5.46 8.34
CA GLY A 262 -53.17 4.13 8.92
C GLY A 262 -52.36 4.14 10.23
N TYR A 263 -51.65 3.05 10.52
CA TYR A 263 -50.83 2.89 11.74
C TYR A 263 -49.39 3.42 11.60
N LEU A 264 -49.15 4.38 10.70
CA LEU A 264 -47.80 4.84 10.35
C LEU A 264 -47.00 5.37 11.56
N MET A 265 -47.61 6.22 12.40
CA MET A 265 -46.97 6.71 13.62
C MET A 265 -46.63 5.59 14.61
N GLY A 266 -47.50 4.57 14.69
CA GLY A 266 -47.25 3.38 15.50
C GLY A 266 -46.05 2.58 14.99
N ILE A 267 -45.96 2.38 13.66
CA ILE A 267 -44.82 1.72 13.00
C ILE A 267 -43.53 2.50 13.24
N MET A 268 -43.53 3.82 13.06
CA MET A 268 -42.34 4.65 13.28
C MET A 268 -41.86 4.60 14.72
N ARG A 269 -42.78 4.65 15.70
CA ARG A 269 -42.46 4.47 17.12
C ARG A 269 -41.90 3.07 17.41
N PHE A 270 -42.51 2.03 16.85
CA PHE A 270 -42.04 0.65 17.01
C PHE A 270 -40.61 0.47 16.49
N ILE A 271 -40.32 0.98 15.29
CA ILE A 271 -38.98 0.96 14.69
C ILE A 271 -38.00 1.75 15.58
N HIS A 272 -38.38 2.95 16.04
CA HIS A 272 -37.55 3.78 16.90
C HIS A 272 -37.18 3.07 18.21
N PHE A 273 -38.16 2.50 18.92
CA PHE A 273 -37.90 1.81 20.19
C PHE A 273 -37.06 0.54 20.00
N THR A 274 -37.36 -0.25 18.98
CA THR A 274 -36.59 -1.47 18.68
C THR A 274 -35.12 -1.14 18.38
N ALA A 275 -34.89 -0.09 17.58
CA ALA A 275 -33.53 0.38 17.30
C ALA A 275 -32.86 0.97 18.56
N ALA A 276 -33.61 1.67 19.42
CA ALA A 276 -33.08 2.24 20.65
C ALA A 276 -32.61 1.15 21.63
N PHE A 277 -33.41 0.10 21.83
CA PHE A 277 -33.01 -1.05 22.65
C PHE A 277 -31.81 -1.79 22.05
N THR A 278 -31.76 -1.94 20.73
CA THR A 278 -30.59 -2.52 20.04
C THR A 278 -29.34 -1.67 20.25
N TRP A 279 -29.46 -0.35 20.12
CA TRP A 279 -28.37 0.60 20.32
C TRP A 279 -27.86 0.61 21.76
N MET A 280 -28.77 0.52 22.73
CA MET A 280 -28.43 0.39 24.15
C MET A 280 -27.73 -0.94 24.47
N ALA A 281 -28.16 -2.06 23.87
CA ALA A 281 -27.47 -3.34 24.01
C ALA A 281 -26.04 -3.28 23.46
N ILE A 282 -25.84 -2.64 22.29
CA ILE A 282 -24.51 -2.39 21.71
C ILE A 282 -23.67 -1.49 22.62
N GLY A 283 -24.28 -0.44 23.19
CA GLY A 283 -23.64 0.44 24.18
C GLY A 283 -23.14 -0.35 25.39
N ALA A 284 -23.98 -1.23 25.95
CA ALA A 284 -23.62 -2.09 27.08
C ALA A 284 -22.47 -3.05 26.73
N VAL A 285 -22.53 -3.69 25.55
CA VAL A 285 -21.44 -4.54 25.05
C VAL A 285 -20.15 -3.72 24.89
N ARG A 286 -20.23 -2.48 24.40
CA ARG A 286 -19.07 -1.60 24.24
C ARG A 286 -18.45 -1.21 25.58
N VAL A 287 -19.28 -0.89 26.58
CA VAL A 287 -18.81 -0.60 27.95
C VAL A 287 -18.13 -1.83 28.52
N PHE A 288 -18.71 -3.02 28.37
CA PHE A 288 -18.09 -4.28 28.82
C PHE A 288 -16.72 -4.52 28.16
N ILE A 289 -16.64 -4.39 26.83
CA ILE A 289 -15.38 -4.53 26.08
C ILE A 289 -14.35 -3.48 26.53
N ALA A 290 -14.79 -2.27 26.88
CA ALA A 290 -13.89 -1.20 27.34
C ALA A 290 -13.11 -1.56 28.62
N PHE A 291 -13.69 -2.41 29.48
CA PHE A 291 -13.03 -2.89 30.69
C PHE A 291 -12.27 -4.20 30.50
N VAL A 292 -12.71 -5.09 29.61
CA VAL A 292 -12.19 -6.45 29.49
C VAL A 292 -11.15 -6.62 28.37
N SER A 293 -11.12 -5.73 27.37
CA SER A 293 -10.32 -5.94 26.16
C SER A 293 -8.80 -5.89 26.39
N LYS A 294 -8.09 -6.85 25.77
CA LYS A 294 -6.62 -6.87 25.68
C LYS A 294 -6.07 -5.89 24.64
N ASP A 295 -6.90 -5.37 23.75
CA ASP A 295 -6.49 -4.42 22.70
C ASP A 295 -6.36 -3.00 23.28
N ARG A 296 -5.24 -2.34 22.98
CA ARG A 296 -4.93 -0.99 23.45
C ARG A 296 -5.97 0.03 22.96
N TYR A 297 -6.46 -0.13 21.74
CA TYR A 297 -7.41 0.81 21.14
C TYR A 297 -8.85 0.64 21.63
N LEU A 298 -9.14 -0.44 22.37
CA LEU A 298 -10.47 -0.73 22.91
C LEU A 298 -10.59 -0.47 24.41
N ARG A 299 -9.50 -0.18 25.13
CA ARG A 299 -9.51 0.03 26.59
C ARG A 299 -10.09 1.38 27.00
N TRP A 300 -10.65 1.41 28.21
CA TRP A 300 -11.15 2.62 28.87
C TRP A 300 -10.15 3.79 28.89
N GLU A 301 -8.86 3.47 29.04
CA GLU A 301 -7.78 4.45 29.08
C GLU A 301 -7.65 5.32 27.82
N THR A 302 -8.18 4.85 26.68
CA THR A 302 -8.16 5.54 25.39
C THR A 302 -9.22 6.65 25.32
N PHE A 303 -10.22 6.65 26.21
CA PHE A 303 -11.20 7.75 26.32
C PHE A 303 -10.61 9.01 26.97
N TRP A 304 -9.43 8.93 27.60
CA TRP A 304 -8.78 10.08 28.21
C TRP A 304 -7.37 10.32 27.64
N PRO A 305 -7.25 11.04 26.51
CA PRO A 305 -5.96 11.33 25.86
C PRO A 305 -5.03 12.25 26.66
N LEU A 306 -5.56 13.04 27.60
CA LEU A 306 -4.83 14.14 28.23
C LEU A 306 -4.19 13.72 29.55
N LYS A 307 -3.17 12.86 29.51
CA LYS A 307 -2.49 12.38 30.72
C LYS A 307 -1.18 13.13 31.01
N LYS A 308 -0.51 13.69 30.00
CA LYS A 308 0.79 14.36 30.10
C LYS A 308 0.75 15.78 29.54
N LYS A 309 1.68 16.64 29.99
CA LYS A 309 1.83 18.02 29.49
C LYS A 309 2.11 18.10 27.97
N GLN A 310 2.74 17.06 27.39
CA GLN A 310 2.99 16.97 25.95
C GLN A 310 1.68 16.75 25.14
N ASP A 311 0.71 16.03 25.69
CA ASP A 311 -0.57 15.75 25.00
C ASP A 311 -1.38 17.04 24.78
N TRP A 312 -1.31 17.96 25.75
CA TRP A 312 -1.89 19.30 25.63
C TRP A 312 -1.21 20.12 24.54
N LYS A 313 0.12 20.08 24.44
CA LYS A 313 0.85 20.75 23.35
C LYS A 313 0.38 20.22 22.00
N HIS A 314 0.31 18.91 21.82
CA HIS A 314 -0.13 18.29 20.57
C HIS A 314 -1.61 18.54 20.24
N LEU A 315 -2.48 18.69 21.24
CA LEU A 315 -3.86 19.11 21.06
C LEU A 315 -3.94 20.52 20.47
N TYR A 316 -3.19 21.48 21.03
CA TYR A 316 -3.15 22.85 20.50
C TYR A 316 -2.53 22.92 19.09
N GLU A 317 -1.51 22.12 18.82
CA GLU A 317 -0.88 22.02 17.49
C GLU A 317 -1.87 21.49 16.45
N THR A 318 -2.63 20.45 16.81
CA THR A 318 -3.70 19.89 15.99
C THR A 318 -4.81 20.90 15.74
N LEU A 319 -5.29 21.55 16.80
CA LEU A 319 -6.38 22.52 16.70
C LEU A 319 -5.96 23.70 15.81
N GLY A 320 -4.72 24.16 15.94
CA GLY A 320 -4.13 25.16 15.07
C GLY A 320 -4.03 24.72 13.61
N PHE A 321 -3.69 23.45 13.35
CA PHE A 321 -3.68 22.92 11.99
C PHE A 321 -5.08 22.85 11.37
N TYR A 322 -6.09 22.39 12.11
CA TYR A 322 -7.48 22.35 11.61
C TYR A 322 -8.11 23.74 11.45
N LEU A 323 -7.72 24.71 12.27
CA LEU A 323 -8.12 26.12 12.14
C LEU A 323 -7.27 26.90 11.13
N PHE A 324 -6.41 26.22 10.35
CA PHE A 324 -5.50 26.83 9.36
C PHE A 324 -4.49 27.84 9.93
N LEU A 325 -4.28 27.85 11.25
CA LEU A 325 -3.26 28.65 11.94
C LEU A 325 -1.85 28.06 11.78
N ARG A 326 -1.71 26.81 11.32
CA ARG A 326 -0.43 26.12 11.09
C ARG A 326 -0.43 25.34 9.78
N LYS A 327 0.73 25.31 9.10
CA LYS A 327 0.93 24.62 7.81
C LYS A 327 1.13 23.11 7.93
N GLU A 328 1.69 22.62 9.03
CA GLU A 328 1.99 21.20 9.25
C GLU A 328 1.48 20.75 10.62
N GLY A 329 0.79 19.60 10.66
CA GLY A 329 0.27 18.98 11.87
C GLY A 329 0.98 17.65 12.19
N PRO A 330 1.02 17.22 13.47
CA PRO A 330 1.62 15.95 13.87
C PRO A 330 0.91 14.73 13.24
N LEU A 331 1.68 13.73 12.81
CA LEU A 331 1.21 12.51 12.15
C LEU A 331 0.71 11.47 13.17
N TYR A 332 -0.55 11.04 13.04
CA TYR A 332 -1.15 9.98 13.87
C TYR A 332 -1.61 8.80 13.01
N VAL A 333 -1.44 7.57 13.49
CA VAL A 333 -1.90 6.30 12.87
C VAL A 333 -3.34 6.00 13.21
N ALA A 334 -3.70 6.12 14.48
CA ALA A 334 -4.99 5.74 15.00
C ALA A 334 -5.86 6.98 15.19
N HIS A 335 -5.66 7.74 16.26
CA HIS A 335 -6.52 8.89 16.60
C HIS A 335 -5.69 10.05 17.15
N ASN A 336 -5.94 11.23 16.60
CA ASN A 336 -5.45 12.49 17.14
C ASN A 336 -6.11 12.81 18.51
N PRO A 337 -5.42 13.44 19.48
CA PRO A 337 -6.01 13.95 20.72
C PRO A 337 -7.36 14.67 20.56
N LEU A 338 -7.53 15.50 19.52
CA LEU A 338 -8.80 16.19 19.26
C LEU A 338 -9.91 15.20 18.89
N GLN A 339 -9.58 14.19 18.07
CA GLN A 339 -10.51 13.12 17.70
C GLN A 339 -10.88 12.27 18.92
N GLN A 340 -9.92 11.91 19.77
CA GLN A 340 -10.18 11.14 21.01
C GLN A 340 -11.11 11.88 21.98
N LEU A 341 -10.92 13.20 22.15
CA LEU A 341 -11.85 14.02 22.95
C LEU A 341 -13.25 14.05 22.34
N THR A 342 -13.33 14.21 21.01
CA THR A 342 -14.62 14.27 20.31
C THR A 342 -15.37 12.95 20.44
N TYR A 343 -14.69 11.81 20.29
CA TYR A 343 -15.30 10.49 20.48
C TYR A 343 -15.81 10.32 21.91
N THR A 344 -15.02 10.71 22.91
CA THR A 344 -15.42 10.64 24.32
C THR A 344 -16.67 11.47 24.58
N SER A 345 -16.71 12.71 24.08
CA SER A 345 -17.90 13.57 24.17
C SER A 345 -19.13 12.93 23.51
N ILE A 346 -18.97 12.31 22.34
CA ILE A 346 -20.06 11.64 21.62
C ILE A 346 -20.55 10.38 22.34
N TYR A 347 -19.65 9.61 22.98
CA TYR A 347 -20.05 8.48 23.81
C TYR A 347 -20.83 8.91 25.04
N VAL A 348 -20.39 9.96 25.73
CA VAL A 348 -21.11 10.54 26.87
C VAL A 348 -22.47 11.07 26.44
N LEU A 349 -22.52 11.81 25.33
CA LEU A 349 -23.76 12.32 24.77
C LEU A 349 -24.72 11.18 24.38
N GLY A 350 -24.19 10.08 23.83
CA GLY A 350 -24.95 8.88 23.52
C GLY A 350 -25.54 8.21 24.76
N ALA A 351 -24.78 8.12 25.84
CA ALA A 351 -25.28 7.61 27.11
C ALA A 351 -26.41 8.48 27.66
N PHE A 352 -26.28 9.82 27.60
CA PHE A 352 -27.37 10.72 27.96
C PHE A 352 -28.60 10.54 27.07
N GLN A 353 -28.43 10.40 25.75
CA GLN A 353 -29.54 10.14 24.82
C GLN A 353 -30.28 8.85 25.17
N MET A 354 -29.55 7.79 25.50
CA MET A 354 -30.13 6.50 25.91
C MET A 354 -30.93 6.64 27.21
N VAL A 355 -30.38 7.31 28.23
CA VAL A 355 -31.05 7.50 29.52
C VAL A 355 -32.32 8.35 29.37
N ILE A 356 -32.25 9.46 28.63
CA ILE A 356 -33.41 10.33 28.39
C ILE A 356 -34.48 9.59 27.58
N GLY A 357 -34.08 8.86 26.54
CA GLY A 357 -35.00 8.05 25.73
C GLY A 357 -35.68 6.95 26.54
N LEU A 358 -34.93 6.25 27.40
CA LEU A 358 -35.45 5.23 28.30
C LEU A 358 -36.42 5.83 29.33
N ALA A 359 -36.11 7.01 29.86
CA ALA A 359 -36.99 7.71 30.78
C ALA A 359 -38.33 8.08 30.12
N LEU A 360 -38.31 8.59 28.88
CA LEU A 360 -39.52 8.89 28.12
C LEU A 360 -40.32 7.61 27.79
N TYR A 361 -39.63 6.51 27.49
CA TYR A 361 -40.26 5.21 27.23
C TYR A 361 -40.89 4.59 28.49
N ALA A 362 -40.35 4.87 29.68
CA ALA A 362 -40.84 4.36 30.95
C ALA A 362 -42.18 4.97 31.40
N LEU A 363 -42.61 6.10 30.83
CA LEU A 363 -43.82 6.82 31.25
C LEU A 363 -45.10 5.94 31.28
N PRO A 364 -45.42 5.13 30.25
CA PRO A 364 -46.61 4.29 30.27
C PRO A 364 -46.50 3.09 31.24
N HIS A 365 -45.27 2.62 31.47
CA HIS A 365 -44.98 1.40 32.24
C HIS A 365 -44.70 1.70 33.72
N ARG A 366 -44.81 2.96 34.13
CA ARG A 366 -44.38 3.46 35.44
C ARG A 366 -44.94 2.65 36.60
N ASN A 367 -46.20 2.23 36.53
CA ASN A 367 -46.88 1.56 37.65
C ASN A 367 -46.68 0.04 37.67
N GLU A 368 -45.91 -0.52 36.74
CA GLU A 368 -45.78 -1.98 36.60
C GLU A 368 -44.79 -2.57 37.59
N ASN A 369 -43.62 -1.94 37.79
CA ASN A 369 -42.59 -2.43 38.71
C ASN A 369 -41.61 -1.31 39.14
N LEU A 370 -40.78 -1.61 40.15
CA LEU A 370 -39.81 -0.64 40.69
C LEU A 370 -38.80 -0.17 39.65
N PHE A 371 -38.43 -1.03 38.70
CA PHE A 371 -37.49 -0.67 37.63
C PHE A 371 -38.04 0.45 36.74
N TRP A 372 -39.27 0.32 36.24
CA TRP A 372 -39.92 1.35 35.43
C TRP A 372 -40.23 2.62 36.22
N GLN A 373 -40.52 2.51 37.51
CA GLN A 373 -40.63 3.68 38.40
C GLN A 373 -39.32 4.47 38.44
N LEU A 374 -38.19 3.80 38.70
CA LEU A 374 -36.88 4.44 38.77
C LEU A 374 -36.46 5.07 37.43
N MET A 375 -36.71 4.37 36.32
CA MET A 375 -36.40 4.90 34.98
C MET A 375 -37.28 6.10 34.62
N ALA A 376 -38.52 6.18 35.13
CA ALA A 376 -39.42 7.31 34.87
C ALA A 376 -39.10 8.57 35.72
N LEU A 377 -38.39 8.43 36.85
CA LEU A 377 -38.09 9.54 37.79
C LEU A 377 -37.49 10.80 37.13
N PRO A 378 -36.56 10.73 36.16
CA PRO A 378 -36.02 11.93 35.53
C PRO A 378 -37.09 12.84 34.91
N ASN A 379 -38.22 12.27 34.45
CA ASN A 379 -39.31 13.08 33.91
C ASN A 379 -39.99 13.95 34.96
N ASP A 380 -39.97 13.56 36.23
CA ASP A 380 -40.61 14.33 37.31
C ASP A 380 -39.73 15.52 37.74
N TRP A 381 -38.41 15.34 37.69
CA TRP A 381 -37.46 16.37 38.11
C TRP A 381 -37.29 17.45 37.05
N PHE A 382 -37.21 17.06 35.78
CA PHE A 382 -36.96 18.00 34.67
C PHE A 382 -38.23 18.40 33.91
N GLY A 383 -39.29 17.60 34.02
CA GLY A 383 -40.54 17.79 33.27
C GLY A 383 -40.49 17.14 31.89
N ILE A 384 -41.62 16.52 31.49
CA ILE A 384 -41.75 15.81 30.21
C ILE A 384 -41.41 16.69 28.99
N PRO A 385 -41.88 17.96 28.90
CA PRO A 385 -41.55 18.81 27.74
C PRO A 385 -40.04 19.08 27.62
N GLN A 386 -39.36 19.31 28.74
CA GLN A 386 -37.91 19.54 28.75
C GLN A 386 -37.14 18.28 28.38
N MET A 387 -37.55 17.12 28.88
CA MET A 387 -36.96 15.83 28.50
C MET A 387 -37.05 15.60 26.99
N ARG A 388 -38.21 15.89 26.37
CA ARG A 388 -38.37 15.80 24.91
C ARG A 388 -37.49 16.81 24.17
N LEU A 389 -37.43 18.05 24.64
CA LEU A 389 -36.60 19.10 24.05
C LEU A 389 -35.11 18.71 24.07
N ILE A 390 -34.60 18.26 25.22
CA ILE A 390 -33.20 17.85 25.37
C ILE A 390 -32.92 16.62 24.48
N HIS A 391 -33.83 15.64 24.43
CA HIS A 391 -33.69 14.47 23.56
C HIS A 391 -33.59 14.85 22.07
N ALA A 392 -34.43 15.79 21.62
CA ALA A 392 -34.38 16.31 20.25
C ALA A 392 -33.13 17.16 20.00
N ALA A 393 -32.73 18.01 20.95
CA ALA A 393 -31.53 18.83 20.85
C ALA A 393 -30.27 17.96 20.68
N ILE A 394 -30.16 16.88 21.45
CA ILE A 394 -29.05 15.92 21.33
C ILE A 394 -29.04 15.24 19.95
N MET A 395 -30.20 14.87 19.40
CA MET A 395 -30.29 14.35 18.03
C MET A 395 -29.70 15.34 17.01
N PHE A 396 -30.00 16.63 17.11
CA PHE A 396 -29.41 17.64 16.22
C PHE A 396 -27.90 17.81 16.42
N ILE A 397 -27.40 17.68 17.65
CA ILE A 397 -25.96 17.65 17.91
C ILE A 397 -25.32 16.44 17.23
N PHE A 398 -25.97 15.27 17.23
CA PHE A 398 -25.49 14.12 16.46
C PHE A 398 -25.46 14.39 14.96
N TRP A 399 -26.43 15.13 14.40
CA TRP A 399 -26.41 15.48 12.98
C TRP A 399 -25.21 16.36 12.64
N ALA A 400 -24.97 17.42 13.45
CA ALA A 400 -23.81 18.28 13.28
C ALA A 400 -22.50 17.50 13.38
N PHE A 401 -22.40 16.57 14.34
CA PHE A 401 -21.25 15.68 14.47
C PHE A 401 -21.07 14.77 13.26
N VAL A 402 -22.12 14.11 12.76
CA VAL A 402 -22.03 13.20 11.61
C VAL A 402 -21.55 13.96 10.36
N ILE A 403 -22.09 15.15 10.11
CA ILE A 403 -21.68 15.99 8.97
C ILE A 403 -20.19 16.35 9.11
N ALA A 404 -19.78 16.86 10.28
CA ALA A 404 -18.38 17.22 10.53
C ALA A 404 -17.44 16.01 10.45
N HIS A 405 -17.85 14.86 10.99
CA HIS A 405 -17.10 13.63 10.99
C HIS A 405 -16.85 13.11 9.58
N ILE A 406 -17.89 13.09 8.73
CA ILE A 406 -17.77 12.69 7.33
C ILE A 406 -16.83 13.65 6.58
N TYR A 407 -17.02 14.97 6.74
CA TYR A 407 -16.15 15.95 6.10
C TYR A 407 -14.68 15.78 6.49
N LEU A 408 -14.39 15.66 7.78
CA LEU A 408 -13.02 15.48 8.27
C LEU A 408 -12.41 14.16 7.82
N ALA A 409 -13.20 13.08 7.75
CA ALA A 409 -12.74 11.79 7.23
C ALA A 409 -12.34 11.89 5.75
N PHE A 410 -13.18 12.51 4.90
CA PHE A 410 -12.86 12.72 3.49
C PHE A 410 -11.67 13.67 3.29
N ARG A 411 -11.60 14.75 4.07
CA ARG A 411 -10.50 15.71 4.02
C ARG A 411 -9.17 15.04 4.36
N ALA A 412 -9.13 14.26 5.45
CA ALA A 412 -7.92 13.56 5.86
C ALA A 412 -7.48 12.51 4.83
N ASP A 413 -8.44 11.78 4.24
CA ASP A 413 -8.12 10.78 3.22
C ASP A 413 -7.57 11.41 1.93
N SER A 414 -8.13 12.55 1.51
CA SER A 414 -7.72 13.28 0.31
C SER A 414 -6.39 14.03 0.46
N LEU A 415 -6.19 14.74 1.58
CA LEU A 415 -5.02 15.59 1.79
C LEU A 415 -3.83 14.83 2.39
N GLU A 416 -4.07 13.94 3.34
CA GLU A 416 -3.02 13.36 4.17
C GLU A 416 -2.69 11.91 3.77
N ARG A 417 -3.40 11.35 2.78
CA ARG A 417 -3.27 9.95 2.30
C ARG A 417 -3.32 8.92 3.43
N HIS A 418 -3.98 9.25 4.53
CA HIS A 418 -4.03 8.42 5.73
C HIS A 418 -4.89 7.16 5.58
N GLY A 419 -5.63 7.00 4.47
CA GLY A 419 -6.40 5.79 4.21
C GLY A 419 -7.50 5.54 5.24
N GLY A 420 -7.94 6.55 6.00
CA GLY A 420 -8.79 6.36 7.18
C GLY A 420 -10.16 5.76 6.86
N ILE A 421 -10.76 6.19 5.75
CA ILE A 421 -12.03 5.64 5.24
C ILE A 421 -11.81 4.20 4.75
N SER A 422 -10.77 4.00 3.94
CA SER A 422 -10.39 2.67 3.43
C SER A 422 -10.08 1.70 4.58
N ALA A 423 -9.52 2.17 5.68
CA ALA A 423 -9.21 1.37 6.86
C ALA A 423 -10.47 0.99 7.66
N MET A 424 -11.49 1.85 7.73
CA MET A 424 -12.78 1.49 8.35
C MET A 424 -13.55 0.43 7.55
N ILE A 425 -13.27 0.28 6.26
CA ILE A 425 -13.85 -0.78 5.42
C ILE A 425 -12.96 -2.03 5.45
N SER A 426 -11.66 -1.89 5.16
CA SER A 426 -10.72 -2.99 4.94
C SER A 426 -9.98 -3.48 6.20
N GLY A 427 -10.02 -2.71 7.28
CA GLY A 427 -9.31 -2.96 8.54
C GLY A 427 -7.83 -2.59 8.53
N GLY A 428 -7.26 -2.19 7.38
CA GLY A 428 -5.84 -1.90 7.26
C GLY A 428 -5.54 -0.52 6.69
N VAL A 429 -4.52 0.14 7.23
CA VAL A 429 -3.95 1.39 6.72
C VAL A 429 -2.64 1.06 6.01
N TRP A 430 -2.39 1.70 4.87
CA TRP A 430 -1.11 1.62 4.17
C TRP A 430 -0.27 2.83 4.54
N MET A 431 0.92 2.60 5.08
CA MET A 431 1.89 3.65 5.40
C MET A 431 3.23 3.36 4.76
N ARG A 432 4.01 4.41 4.50
CA ARG A 432 5.41 4.28 4.11
C ARG A 432 6.20 3.85 5.34
N ARG A 433 7.18 2.94 5.16
CA ARG A 433 8.04 2.51 6.29
C ARG A 433 8.75 3.69 6.97
N THR A 434 9.12 4.74 6.25
CA THR A 434 9.76 5.93 6.86
C THR A 434 8.82 6.83 7.66
N SER A 435 7.52 6.54 7.72
CA SER A 435 6.57 7.31 8.50
C SER A 435 6.86 7.16 10.00
N LYS A 436 6.96 8.29 10.71
CA LYS A 436 7.15 8.34 12.18
C LYS A 436 5.85 8.77 12.86
N PRO A 437 4.88 7.87 13.03
CA PRO A 437 3.65 8.20 13.72
C PRO A 437 3.88 8.35 15.22
N VAL A 438 3.14 9.26 15.85
CA VAL A 438 3.29 9.56 17.29
C VAL A 438 2.71 8.45 18.18
N ASP A 439 1.78 7.65 17.66
CA ASP A 439 0.96 6.68 18.41
C ASP A 439 1.20 5.20 18.02
N ALA A 440 2.17 4.93 17.14
CA ALA A 440 2.65 3.59 16.80
C ALA A 440 4.19 3.54 16.79
N PRO A 441 4.83 2.37 16.98
CA PRO A 441 6.27 2.24 16.83
C PRO A 441 6.72 2.63 15.41
N GLU A 442 7.96 3.13 15.27
CA GLU A 442 8.56 3.41 13.96
C GLU A 442 8.55 2.15 13.07
N LEU A 443 8.22 2.30 11.79
CA LEU A 443 7.86 1.22 10.85
C LEU A 443 8.99 0.76 9.90
#